data_AF-A0A800BYZ8-F1
#
_entry.id   AF-A0A800BYZ8-F1
#
_cell.length_a   1.000
_cell.length_b   1.000
_cell.length_c   1.000
_cell.angle_alpha   90.00
_cell.angle_beta   90.00
_cell.angle_gamma   90.00
#
_symmetry.space_group_name_H-M   'P 1'
#
loop_
_entity.id
_entity.type
_entity.pdbx_description
1 polymer ?
#
loop_
_entity_poly.entity_id
_entity_poly.type
_entity_poly.pdbx_seq_one_letter_code
_entity_poly.pdbx_strand_id
1 'polypeptide(L)'
;MTLAINSVSPTSQETLFDVAIDNLQTSYKLQPEQTEQLLQVSIQSLNESLADTEQAWENSELDKMQRGAHKTKGTLLGIGLAAEAEFAKEIENIL
;
A
#
# COMPACT_ATOMS: atom_id res chain seq x y z
N MET A 1 -8.30 50.43 -7.93
CA MET A 1 -6.98 49.77 -7.82
C MET A 1 -7.24 48.37 -7.29
N THR A 2 -6.99 47.38 -8.13
CA THR A 2 -7.22 45.94 -7.90
C THR A 2 -6.23 45.41 -6.87
N LEU A 3 -6.70 44.59 -5.93
CA LEU A 3 -5.92 43.51 -5.36
C LEU A 3 -6.82 42.27 -5.30
N ALA A 4 -6.72 41.45 -6.33
CA ALA A 4 -7.22 40.08 -6.32
C ALA A 4 -6.33 39.28 -5.37
N ILE A 5 -6.91 38.75 -4.30
CA ILE A 5 -6.24 37.80 -3.44
C ILE A 5 -6.36 36.44 -4.16
N ASN A 6 -5.31 36.07 -4.89
CA ASN A 6 -5.09 34.68 -5.27
C ASN A 6 -4.68 33.93 -4.00
N SER A 7 -5.65 33.48 -3.21
CA SER A 7 -5.40 32.44 -2.22
C SER A 7 -5.52 31.09 -2.93
N VAL A 8 -4.37 30.48 -3.18
CA VAL A 8 -4.18 29.11 -3.65
C VAL A 8 -5.14 28.16 -2.92
N SER A 9 -5.94 27.41 -3.67
CA SER A 9 -6.78 26.34 -3.14
C SER A 9 -5.92 25.24 -2.50
N PRO A 10 -6.23 24.73 -1.30
CA PRO A 10 -5.54 23.61 -0.70
C PRO A 10 -6.17 22.30 -1.22
N THR A 11 -5.62 21.68 -2.27
CA THR A 11 -6.24 20.48 -2.86
C THR A 11 -5.28 19.33 -3.14
N SER A 12 -4.21 19.12 -2.39
CA SER A 12 -3.42 17.89 -2.56
C SER A 12 -3.09 17.25 -1.23
N GLN A 13 -4.09 16.62 -0.62
CA GLN A 13 -3.82 15.48 0.24
C GLN A 13 -3.71 14.27 -0.71
N GLU A 14 -2.48 13.87 -1.01
CA GLU A 14 -2.20 12.74 -1.89
C GLU A 14 -2.79 11.47 -1.29
N THR A 15 -3.58 10.73 -2.06
CA THR A 15 -4.17 9.48 -1.59
C THR A 15 -3.16 8.35 -1.70
N LEU A 16 -3.33 7.26 -0.94
CA LEU A 16 -2.51 6.05 -1.11
C LEU A 16 -2.59 5.50 -2.54
N PHE A 17 -3.72 5.73 -3.21
CA PHE A 17 -3.90 5.36 -4.60
C PHE A 17 -2.99 6.18 -5.52
N ASP A 18 -2.90 7.49 -5.31
CA ASP A 18 -2.04 8.38 -6.10
C ASP A 18 -0.56 8.01 -5.92
N VAL A 19 -0.13 7.77 -4.67
CA VAL A 19 1.24 7.32 -4.36
C VAL A 19 1.54 5.99 -5.06
N ALA A 20 0.60 5.05 -5.03
CA ALA A 20 0.79 3.75 -5.65
C ALA A 20 0.90 3.83 -7.17
N ILE A 21 0.02 4.62 -7.81
CA ILE A 21 0.07 4.86 -9.25
C ILE A 21 1.39 5.53 -9.64
N ASP A 22 1.80 6.58 -8.93
CA ASP A 22 3.04 7.30 -9.23
C ASP A 22 4.26 6.38 -9.08
N ASN A 23 4.37 5.63 -7.98
CA ASN A 23 5.47 4.68 -7.80
C ASN A 23 5.49 3.60 -8.88
N LEU A 24 4.34 3.03 -9.23
CA LEU A 24 4.27 1.99 -10.25
C LEU A 24 4.69 2.51 -11.64
N GLN A 25 4.27 3.72 -11.99
CA GLN A 25 4.65 4.35 -13.26
C GLN A 25 6.11 4.79 -13.28
N THR A 26 6.65 5.30 -12.17
CA THR A 26 8.03 5.82 -12.12
C THR A 26 9.06 4.71 -11.97
N SER A 27 8.85 3.77 -11.04
CA SER A 27 9.78 2.69 -10.73
C SER A 27 9.80 1.59 -11.79
N TYR A 28 8.64 1.25 -12.36
CA TYR A 28 8.51 0.16 -13.32
C TYR A 28 8.25 0.64 -14.76
N LYS A 29 8.11 1.95 -14.99
CA LYS A 29 7.85 2.55 -16.32
C LYS A 29 6.61 1.99 -17.01
N LEU A 30 5.60 1.64 -16.22
CA LEU A 30 4.37 1.04 -16.70
C LEU A 30 3.50 2.05 -17.44
N GLN A 31 2.86 1.60 -18.50
CA GLN A 31 1.77 2.36 -19.13
C GLN A 31 0.52 2.35 -18.22
N PRO A 32 -0.44 3.28 -18.40
CA PRO A 32 -1.61 3.37 -17.54
C PRO A 32 -2.37 2.05 -17.36
N GLU A 33 -2.62 1.31 -18.45
CA GLU A 33 -3.32 0.02 -18.42
C GLU A 33 -2.56 -1.05 -17.62
N GLN A 34 -1.22 -1.09 -17.77
CA GLN A 34 -0.37 -2.02 -17.02
C GLN A 34 -0.30 -1.64 -15.53
N THR A 35 -0.32 -0.33 -15.24
CA THR A 35 -0.36 0.20 -13.88
C THR A 35 -1.65 -0.23 -13.20
N GLU A 36 -2.79 -0.08 -13.87
CA GLU A 36 -4.09 -0.49 -13.36
C GLU A 36 -4.14 -2.00 -13.08
N GLN A 37 -3.67 -2.82 -14.02
CA GLN A 37 -3.61 -4.27 -13.86
C GLN A 37 -2.74 -4.68 -12.67
N LEU A 38 -1.53 -4.12 -12.56
CA LEU A 38 -0.63 -4.46 -11.46
C LEU A 38 -1.21 -3.98 -10.12
N LEU A 39 -1.81 -2.80 -10.07
CA LEU A 39 -2.44 -2.28 -8.87
C LEU A 39 -3.61 -3.17 -8.42
N GLN A 40 -4.45 -3.65 -9.35
CA GLN A 40 -5.53 -4.59 -9.04
C GLN A 40 -4.98 -5.92 -8.47
N VAL A 41 -3.92 -6.47 -9.07
CA VAL A 41 -3.25 -7.67 -8.56
C VAL A 41 -2.66 -7.44 -7.16
N SER A 42 -2.04 -6.28 -6.93
CA SER A 42 -1.53 -5.91 -5.61
C SER A 42 -2.63 -5.79 -4.57
N ILE A 43 -3.76 -5.16 -4.90
CA ILE A 43 -4.93 -5.05 -4.01
C ILE A 43 -5.48 -6.44 -3.67
N GLN A 44 -5.62 -7.32 -4.67
CA GLN A 44 -6.05 -8.70 -4.44
C GLN A 44 -5.07 -9.43 -3.49
N SER A 45 -3.76 -9.35 -3.75
CA SER A 45 -2.74 -9.98 -2.92
C SER A 45 -2.76 -9.45 -1.48
N LEU A 46 -2.99 -8.14 -1.29
CA LEU A 46 -3.13 -7.53 0.05
C LEU A 46 -4.35 -8.10 0.77
N ASN A 47 -5.52 -8.13 0.12
CA ASN A 47 -6.74 -8.65 0.72
C ASN A 47 -6.59 -10.11 1.13
N GLU A 48 -6.02 -10.95 0.27
CA GLU A 48 -5.76 -12.37 0.57
C GLU A 48 -4.79 -12.51 1.75
N SER A 49 -3.68 -11.75 1.73
CA SER A 49 -2.65 -11.87 2.78
C SER A 49 -3.13 -11.34 4.13
N LEU A 50 -3.96 -10.30 4.15
CA LEU A 50 -4.58 -9.78 5.36
C LEU A 50 -5.60 -10.77 5.93
N ALA A 51 -6.45 -11.36 5.09
CA ALA A 51 -7.40 -12.39 5.51
C ALA A 51 -6.68 -13.62 6.10
N ASP A 52 -5.60 -14.08 5.45
CA ASP A 52 -4.77 -15.18 5.97
C ASP A 52 -4.12 -14.81 7.31
N THR A 53 -3.68 -13.56 7.47
CA THR A 53 -3.06 -13.07 8.72
C THR A 53 -4.08 -13.01 9.85
N GLU A 54 -5.29 -12.51 9.58
CA GLU A 54 -6.41 -12.44 10.54
C GLU A 54 -6.82 -13.84 10.98
N GLN A 55 -7.01 -14.77 10.03
CA GLN A 55 -7.32 -16.15 10.35
C GLN A 55 -6.21 -16.83 11.16
N ALA A 56 -4.94 -16.57 10.85
CA ALA A 56 -3.82 -17.11 11.62
C ALA A 56 -3.77 -16.55 13.04
N TRP A 57 -4.08 -15.27 13.22
CA TRP A 57 -4.20 -14.63 14.54
C TRP A 57 -5.30 -15.30 15.38
N GLU A 58 -6.50 -15.46 14.82
CA GLU A 58 -7.64 -16.11 15.50
C GLU A 58 -7.32 -17.55 15.93
N ASN A 59 -6.53 -18.27 15.14
CA ASN A 59 -6.14 -19.65 15.41
C ASN A 59 -4.84 -19.79 16.21
N SER A 60 -4.25 -18.67 16.66
CA SER A 60 -2.95 -18.65 17.38
C SER A 60 -1.80 -19.30 16.60
N GLU A 61 -1.85 -19.25 15.26
CA GLU A 61 -0.85 -19.82 14.36
C GLU A 61 0.24 -18.79 14.03
N LEU A 62 1.09 -18.51 15.03
CA LEU A 62 2.07 -17.42 15.00
C LEU A 62 2.96 -17.42 13.75
N ASP A 63 3.47 -18.59 13.35
CA ASP A 63 4.29 -18.73 12.13
C ASP A 63 3.55 -18.32 10.85
N LYS A 64 2.23 -18.57 10.78
CA LYS A 64 1.41 -18.18 9.62
C LYS A 64 1.10 -16.69 9.64
N MET A 65 0.82 -16.14 10.83
CA MET A 65 0.63 -14.71 11.00
C MET A 65 1.87 -13.93 10.54
N GLN A 66 3.07 -14.38 10.96
CA GLN A 66 4.33 -13.76 10.54
C GLN A 66 4.50 -13.80 9.01
N ARG A 67 4.23 -14.94 8.37
CA ARG A 67 4.32 -15.07 6.91
C ARG A 67 3.31 -14.19 6.18
N GLY A 68 2.08 -14.09 6.69
CA GLY A 68 1.05 -13.21 6.15
C GLY A 68 1.47 -11.74 6.25
N ALA A 69 1.97 -11.31 7.40
CA ALA A 69 2.52 -9.97 7.61
C ALA A 69 3.71 -9.66 6.68
N HIS A 70 4.63 -10.62 6.52
CA HIS A 70 5.76 -10.52 5.59
C HIS A 70 5.30 -10.30 4.14
N LYS A 71 4.29 -11.06 3.68
CA LYS A 71 3.73 -10.94 2.33
C LYS A 71 3.01 -9.60 2.12
N THR A 72 2.25 -9.15 3.12
CA THR A 72 1.60 -7.84 3.12
C THR A 72 2.64 -6.73 3.00
N LYS A 73 3.68 -6.75 3.84
CA LYS A 73 4.82 -5.81 3.77
C LYS A 73 5.45 -5.78 2.39
N GLY A 74 5.77 -6.94 1.82
CA GLY A 74 6.37 -7.04 0.50
C GLY A 74 5.52 -6.42 -0.60
N THR A 75 4.20 -6.62 -0.54
CA THR A 75 3.26 -6.06 -1.52
C THR A 75 3.16 -4.54 -1.39
N LEU A 76 3.04 -4.01 -0.16
CA LEU A 76 2.99 -2.57 0.13
C LEU A 76 4.26 -1.85 -0.35
N LEU A 77 5.45 -2.43 -0.08
CA LEU A 77 6.72 -1.90 -0.59
C LEU A 77 6.77 -1.91 -2.12
N GLY A 78 6.29 -2.97 -2.75
CA GLY A 78 6.25 -3.09 -4.21
C GLY A 78 5.41 -2.00 -4.89
N ILE A 79 4.36 -1.51 -4.22
CA ILE A 79 3.52 -0.42 -4.70
C ILE A 79 3.87 0.94 -4.09
N GLY A 80 4.98 1.08 -3.37
CA GLY A 80 5.45 2.39 -2.88
C GLY A 80 4.80 2.88 -1.59
N LEU A 81 4.00 2.06 -0.93
CA LEU A 81 3.33 2.37 0.33
C LEU A 81 4.22 2.02 1.53
N ALA A 82 5.35 2.72 1.63
CA ALA A 82 6.39 2.42 2.62
C ALA A 82 5.94 2.67 4.07
N ALA A 83 5.11 3.68 4.30
CA ALA A 83 4.58 3.96 5.64
C ALA A 83 3.67 2.83 6.12
N GLU A 84 2.80 2.33 5.25
CA GLU A 84 1.90 1.21 5.51
C GLU A 84 2.69 -0.08 5.72
N ALA A 85 3.79 -0.26 4.99
CA ALA A 85 4.66 -1.42 5.13
C ALA A 85 5.34 -1.51 6.51
N GLU A 86 5.60 -0.38 7.18
CA GLU A 86 6.16 -0.39 8.53
C GLU A 86 5.18 -1.00 9.55
N PHE A 87 3.86 -0.78 9.41
CA PHE A 87 2.88 -1.47 10.27
C PHE A 87 2.89 -2.99 10.05
N ALA A 88 2.97 -3.45 8.81
CA ALA A 88 3.06 -4.88 8.52
C ALA A 88 4.35 -5.49 9.09
N LYS A 89 5.45 -4.73 9.10
CA LYS A 89 6.72 -5.12 9.72
C LYS A 89 6.65 -5.17 11.24
N GLU A 90 5.88 -4.29 11.89
CA GLU A 90 5.63 -4.41 13.34
C GLU A 90 4.98 -5.75 13.64
N ILE A 91 3.91 -6.12 12.92
CA ILE A 91 3.21 -7.41 13.09
C ILE A 91 4.15 -8.59 12.84
N GLU A 92 4.99 -8.53 11.82
CA GLU A 92 5.99 -9.55 11.49
C GLU A 92 7.01 -9.78 12.62
N ASN A 93 7.30 -8.75 13.43
CA ASN A 93 8.30 -8.79 14.49
C ASN A 93 7.70 -8.95 15.91
N ILE A 94 6.39 -9.17 16.03
CA ILE A 94 5.73 -9.43 17.34
C ILE A 94 6.13 -10.81 17.93
N LEU A 95 6.89 -11.62 17.19
CA LEU A 95 7.26 -13.00 17.49
C LEU A 95 8.78 -13.18 17.55
#